data_AF-A0A9X2P1F6-F1
#
_entry.id   AF-A0A9X2P1F6-F1
#
_cell.length_a   1.000
_cell.length_b   1.000
_cell.length_c   1.000
_cell.angle_alpha   90.00
_cell.angle_beta   90.00
_cell.angle_gamma   90.00
#
_symmetry.space_group_name_H-M   'P 1'
#
loop_
_entity.id
_entity.type
_entity.pdbx_description
1 polymer ?
#
loop_
_entity_poly.entity_id
_entity_poly.type
_entity_poly.pdbx_seq_one_letter_code
_entity_poly.pdbx_strand_id
1 'polypeptide(L)'
;MKDYFKLLQIDTSVLTTDEIRIVNDWYNNNKTEDCSISLRSLHTQEAYHAFSKENKELLSDFCILWEDEESNYAGICIKGIMRGKIVFISHDNQHPIPVFRNIDSFLKAVKSNRITDLYPPQVEYLSATNNPFDYPSINRTSLELEQDSSAADILWNKAATEKDDAMINTILSFIQIATLQQIPKLKQYIFDDTLMGDILGIYKFYGYKEDANVLLQIGKENKHFRKILKELGATPQKILWIEKW
;
A
#
# COMPACT_ATOMS: atom_id res chain seq x y z
N MET A 1 -0.10 -12.92 31.36
CA MET A 1 -0.16 -12.43 29.97
C MET A 1 0.94 -13.15 29.20
N LYS A 2 0.60 -13.83 28.11
CA LYS A 2 1.60 -14.49 27.26
C LYS A 2 2.33 -13.43 26.43
N ASP A 3 3.61 -13.66 26.18
CA ASP A 3 4.48 -12.78 25.42
C ASP A 3 4.65 -13.37 24.01
N TYR A 4 3.96 -12.76 23.05
CA TYR A 4 3.93 -13.20 21.66
C TYR A 4 5.32 -13.20 21.03
N PHE A 5 6.10 -12.15 21.27
CA PHE A 5 7.41 -11.97 20.68
C PHE A 5 8.41 -13.00 21.19
N LYS A 6 8.37 -13.31 22.49
CA LYS A 6 9.18 -14.41 23.06
C LYS A 6 8.80 -15.77 22.50
N LEU A 7 7.51 -16.02 22.27
CA LEU A 7 7.03 -17.29 21.72
C LEU A 7 7.64 -17.57 20.34
N LEU A 8 7.66 -16.56 19.47
CA LEU A 8 8.17 -16.69 18.10
C LEU A 8 9.64 -16.25 17.94
N GLN A 9 10.30 -15.86 19.02
CA GLN A 9 11.68 -15.34 19.03
C GLN A 9 11.87 -14.15 18.09
N ILE A 10 10.88 -13.25 18.04
CA ILE A 10 10.94 -12.03 17.24
C ILE A 10 11.75 -10.97 18.00
N ASP A 11 12.72 -10.35 17.32
CA ASP A 11 13.50 -9.25 17.88
C ASP A 11 12.60 -8.03 18.14
N THR A 12 12.44 -7.67 19.41
CA THR A 12 11.62 -6.52 19.82
C THR A 12 12.40 -5.21 19.84
N SER A 13 13.74 -5.23 19.68
CA SER A 13 14.56 -4.01 19.75
C SER A 13 14.27 -3.01 18.62
N VAL A 14 13.66 -3.50 17.53
CA VAL A 14 13.24 -2.71 16.37
C VAL A 14 11.85 -2.08 16.54
N LEU A 15 11.12 -2.46 17.59
CA LEU A 15 9.77 -1.99 17.91
C LEU A 15 9.79 -1.04 19.11
N THR A 16 8.81 -0.13 19.14
CA THR A 16 8.57 0.72 20.31
C THR A 16 7.85 -0.07 21.40
N THR A 17 7.92 0.40 22.65
CA THR A 17 7.20 -0.19 23.78
C THR A 17 5.70 -0.25 23.53
N ASP A 18 5.12 0.77 22.90
CA ASP A 18 3.69 0.80 22.59
C ASP A 18 3.29 -0.21 21.53
N GLU A 19 4.09 -0.39 20.47
CA GLU A 19 3.82 -1.40 19.44
C GLU A 19 3.86 -2.82 20.03
N ILE A 20 4.86 -3.10 20.87
CA ILE A 20 4.98 -4.38 21.58
C ILE A 20 3.76 -4.61 22.48
N ARG A 21 3.33 -3.57 23.20
CA ARG A 21 2.16 -3.64 24.08
C ARG A 21 0.89 -3.94 23.29
N ILE A 22 0.61 -3.21 22.21
CA ILE A 22 -0.59 -3.38 21.38
C ILE A 22 -0.65 -4.80 20.80
N VAL A 23 0.47 -5.31 20.27
CA VAL A 23 0.52 -6.66 19.67
C VAL A 23 0.32 -7.74 20.74
N ASN A 24 0.94 -7.61 21.91
CA ASN A 24 0.70 -8.54 23.02
C ASN A 24 -0.75 -8.47 23.52
N ASP A 25 -1.31 -7.26 23.65
CA ASP A 25 -2.72 -7.08 24.02
C ASP A 25 -3.64 -7.75 23.00
N TRP A 26 -3.36 -7.63 21.71
CA TRP A 26 -4.10 -8.33 20.65
C TRP A 26 -4.01 -9.86 20.80
N TYR A 27 -2.79 -10.39 20.96
CA TYR A 27 -2.51 -11.81 21.10
C TYR A 27 -3.24 -12.45 22.30
N ASN A 28 -3.37 -11.73 23.40
CA ASN A 28 -3.99 -12.25 24.62
C ASN A 28 -5.53 -12.16 24.60
N ASN A 29 -6.11 -11.28 23.78
CA ASN A 29 -7.53 -10.95 23.85
C ASN A 29 -8.35 -11.36 22.62
N ASN A 30 -7.72 -11.73 21.50
CA ASN A 30 -8.42 -12.15 20.28
C ASN A 30 -7.99 -13.59 19.95
N LYS A 31 -8.95 -14.48 19.69
CA LYS A 31 -8.62 -15.83 19.25
C LYS A 31 -8.28 -15.79 17.77
N THR A 32 -7.30 -16.59 17.38
CA THR A 32 -6.87 -16.74 15.97
C THR A 32 -7.99 -17.26 15.06
N GLU A 33 -8.96 -18.01 15.58
CA GLU A 33 -10.10 -18.55 14.81
C GLU A 33 -11.21 -17.52 14.54
N ASP A 34 -11.16 -16.35 15.19
CA ASP A 34 -12.23 -15.35 15.09
C ASP A 34 -12.00 -14.35 13.94
N CYS A 35 -10.82 -14.35 13.31
CA CYS A 35 -10.41 -13.41 12.26
C CYS A 35 -9.68 -14.13 11.12
N SER A 36 -10.01 -13.82 9.87
CA SER A 36 -9.30 -14.32 8.68
C SER A 36 -7.86 -13.77 8.55
N ILE A 37 -7.55 -12.72 9.31
CA ILE A 37 -6.21 -12.16 9.47
C ILE A 37 -5.80 -12.36 10.93
N SER A 38 -4.68 -13.05 11.14
CA SER A 38 -4.22 -13.46 12.46
C SER A 38 -2.75 -13.13 12.68
N LEU A 39 -2.30 -13.18 13.94
CA LEU A 39 -0.87 -13.11 14.22
C LEU A 39 -0.23 -14.43 13.75
N ARG A 40 0.98 -14.35 13.18
CA ARG A 40 1.75 -15.54 12.80
C ARG A 40 1.84 -16.50 13.97
N SER A 41 1.91 -17.79 13.67
CA SER A 41 1.90 -18.83 14.70
C SER A 41 3.09 -19.77 14.58
N LEU A 42 3.28 -20.63 15.59
CA LEU A 42 4.28 -21.71 15.51
C LEU A 42 3.98 -22.68 14.36
N HIS A 43 2.71 -22.84 13.97
CA HIS A 43 2.31 -23.76 12.89
C HIS A 43 2.71 -23.24 11.51
N THR A 44 2.71 -21.93 11.31
CA THR A 44 3.04 -21.26 10.05
C THR A 44 4.50 -20.78 10.00
N GLN A 45 5.26 -20.99 11.08
CA GLN A 45 6.60 -20.45 11.24
C GLN A 45 7.59 -20.98 10.18
N GLU A 46 7.48 -22.26 9.81
CA GLU A 46 8.35 -22.85 8.77
C GLU A 46 8.12 -22.22 7.39
N ALA A 47 6.85 -22.02 7.02
CA ALA A 47 6.47 -21.37 5.77
C ALA A 47 6.97 -19.92 5.72
N TYR A 48 6.80 -19.17 6.81
CA TYR A 48 7.34 -17.82 6.93
C TYR A 48 8.87 -17.80 6.84
N HIS A 49 9.58 -18.75 7.46
CA HIS A 49 11.04 -18.80 7.39
C HIS A 49 11.55 -19.05 5.97
N ALA A 50 10.87 -19.90 5.20
CA ALA A 50 11.19 -20.11 3.78
C ALA A 50 10.97 -18.81 2.99
N PHE A 51 9.79 -18.20 3.12
CA PHE A 51 9.46 -16.92 2.49
C PHE A 51 10.47 -15.81 2.86
N SER A 52 10.81 -15.69 4.15
CA SER A 52 11.71 -14.66 4.66
C SER A 52 13.14 -14.85 4.17
N LYS A 53 13.57 -16.09 3.94
CA LYS A 53 14.91 -16.39 3.41
C LYS A 53 15.01 -15.95 1.95
N GLU A 54 13.97 -16.18 1.16
CA GLU A 54 13.90 -15.78 -0.25
C GLU A 54 13.80 -14.26 -0.42
N ASN A 55 13.12 -13.59 0.51
CA ASN A 55 12.81 -12.15 0.44
C ASN A 55 13.61 -11.32 1.45
N LYS A 56 14.79 -11.77 1.87
CA LYS A 56 15.55 -11.17 2.98
C LYS A 56 15.80 -9.66 2.82
N GLU A 57 16.15 -9.22 1.62
CA GLU A 57 16.44 -7.80 1.36
C GLU A 57 15.17 -6.95 1.45
N LEU A 58 14.10 -7.40 0.80
CA LEU A 58 12.77 -6.77 0.88
C LEU A 58 12.31 -6.64 2.33
N LEU A 59 12.42 -7.71 3.12
CA LEU A 59 11.92 -7.77 4.49
C LEU A 59 12.80 -7.05 5.52
N SER A 60 13.98 -6.57 5.14
CA SER A 60 14.95 -5.97 6.07
C SER A 60 14.50 -4.66 6.74
N ASP A 61 13.41 -4.08 6.24
CA ASP A 61 12.81 -2.83 6.70
C ASP A 61 11.51 -3.05 7.48
N PHE A 62 11.08 -4.30 7.64
CA PHE A 62 9.77 -4.65 8.19
C PHE A 62 9.85 -5.68 9.31
N CYS A 63 9.01 -5.52 10.32
CA CYS A 63 8.71 -6.58 11.28
C CYS A 63 7.39 -7.23 10.87
N ILE A 64 7.47 -8.42 10.25
CA ILE A 64 6.29 -9.17 9.80
C ILE A 64 5.63 -9.86 10.98
N LEU A 65 4.35 -9.58 11.22
CA LEU A 65 3.65 -10.03 12.43
C LEU A 65 2.33 -10.75 12.14
N TRP A 66 1.66 -10.42 11.04
CA TRP A 66 0.35 -10.98 10.70
C TRP A 66 0.41 -11.76 9.39
N GLU A 67 -0.55 -12.68 9.26
CA GLU A 67 -0.78 -13.51 8.09
C GLU A 67 -2.27 -13.70 7.83
N ASP A 68 -2.62 -14.00 6.59
CA ASP A 68 -3.94 -14.50 6.19
C ASP A 68 -3.88 -15.98 5.77
N GLU A 69 -5.00 -16.52 5.32
CA GLU A 69 -5.12 -17.92 4.88
C GLU A 69 -4.41 -18.21 3.55
N GLU A 70 -4.03 -17.18 2.79
CA GLU A 70 -3.43 -17.29 1.45
C GLU A 70 -1.91 -17.10 1.46
N SER A 71 -1.28 -17.19 2.64
CA SER A 71 0.15 -16.96 2.83
C SER A 71 0.61 -15.53 2.47
N ASN A 72 -0.29 -14.56 2.54
CA ASN A 72 0.09 -13.16 2.50
C ASN A 72 0.41 -12.67 3.91
N TYR A 73 1.19 -11.60 3.99
CA TYR A 73 1.74 -11.11 5.24
C TYR A 73 1.50 -9.62 5.41
N ALA A 74 1.38 -9.20 6.68
CA ALA A 74 1.41 -7.80 7.05
C ALA A 74 2.51 -7.55 8.08
N GLY A 75 3.17 -6.40 7.90
CA GLY A 75 4.30 -6.01 8.71
C GLY A 75 4.31 -4.53 9.04
N ILE A 76 5.02 -4.21 10.12
CA ILE A 76 5.26 -2.83 10.52
C ILE A 76 6.59 -2.38 9.91
N CYS A 77 6.60 -1.22 9.25
CA CYS A 77 7.85 -0.54 8.89
C CYS A 77 8.63 -0.20 10.16
N ILE A 78 9.84 -0.72 10.32
CA ILE A 78 10.64 -0.55 11.55
C ILE A 78 11.70 0.55 11.46
N LYS A 79 11.88 1.16 10.29
CA LYS A 79 12.82 2.27 10.10
C LYS A 79 12.39 3.18 8.96
N GLY A 80 13.12 4.29 8.80
CA GLY A 80 12.91 5.24 7.71
C GLY A 80 11.62 6.05 7.82
N ILE A 81 11.27 6.74 6.74
CA ILE A 81 10.15 7.69 6.71
C ILE A 81 8.77 7.03 6.86
N MET A 82 8.68 5.74 6.59
CA MET A 82 7.45 4.96 6.74
C MET A 82 7.32 4.30 8.12
N ARG A 83 8.24 4.56 9.06
CA ARG A 83 8.25 3.95 10.40
C ARG A 83 6.86 3.94 11.06
N GLY A 84 6.44 2.78 11.55
CA GLY A 84 5.17 2.56 12.24
C GLY A 84 3.97 2.32 11.31
N LYS A 85 4.10 2.57 9.99
CA LYS A 85 3.04 2.23 9.02
C LYS A 85 3.00 0.72 8.79
N ILE A 86 1.82 0.24 8.41
CA ILE A 86 1.61 -1.18 8.08
C ILE A 86 1.67 -1.34 6.57
N VAL A 87 2.41 -2.35 6.12
CA VAL A 87 2.51 -2.77 4.71
C VAL A 87 1.94 -4.16 4.57
N PHE A 88 1.38 -4.45 3.39
CA PHE A 88 0.99 -5.79 2.98
C PHE A 88 2.01 -6.32 1.98
N ILE A 89 2.30 -7.61 2.08
CA ILE A 89 3.25 -8.30 1.23
C ILE A 89 2.60 -9.62 0.82
N SER A 90 2.39 -9.79 -0.48
CA SER A 90 1.77 -10.98 -1.05
C SER A 90 2.75 -11.69 -1.97
N HIS A 91 2.44 -12.92 -2.34
CA HIS A 91 3.22 -13.66 -3.34
C HIS A 91 3.17 -13.00 -4.73
N ASP A 92 2.03 -12.39 -5.06
CA ASP A 92 1.80 -11.76 -6.37
C ASP A 92 2.28 -10.31 -6.44
N ASN A 93 2.39 -9.65 -5.29
CA ASN A 93 2.86 -8.27 -5.19
C ASN A 93 3.79 -8.12 -3.99
N GLN A 94 5.07 -8.01 -4.32
CA GLN A 94 6.17 -7.84 -3.38
C GLN A 94 6.57 -6.37 -3.18
N HIS A 95 5.81 -5.42 -3.72
CA HIS A 95 6.05 -3.99 -3.50
C HIS A 95 5.50 -3.59 -2.12
N PRO A 96 6.35 -3.21 -1.15
CA PRO A 96 5.94 -3.02 0.22
C PRO A 96 5.37 -1.61 0.41
N ILE A 97 4.16 -1.41 -0.09
CA ILE A 97 3.47 -0.12 -0.02
C ILE A 97 2.72 0.04 1.31
N PRO A 98 2.70 1.26 1.90
CA PRO A 98 1.98 1.52 3.13
C PRO A 98 0.47 1.56 2.90
N VAL A 99 -0.27 0.83 3.73
CA VAL A 99 -1.74 0.67 3.61
C VAL A 99 -2.48 1.19 4.84
N PHE A 100 -1.90 1.04 6.04
CA PHE A 100 -2.43 1.62 7.29
C PHE A 100 -1.41 2.53 7.96
N ARG A 101 -1.91 3.56 8.65
CA ARG A 101 -1.07 4.57 9.32
C ARG A 101 -0.31 3.99 10.51
N ASN A 102 -0.93 3.04 11.20
CA ASN A 102 -0.42 2.44 12.43
C ASN A 102 -1.13 1.12 12.76
N ILE A 103 -0.63 0.39 13.76
CA ILE A 103 -1.21 -0.87 14.23
C ILE A 103 -2.68 -0.69 14.66
N ASP A 104 -3.02 0.39 15.36
CA ASP A 104 -4.39 0.58 15.87
C ASP A 104 -5.43 0.66 14.76
N SER A 105 -5.15 1.45 13.71
CA SER A 105 -6.02 1.58 12.54
C SER A 105 -6.19 0.26 11.79
N PHE A 106 -5.10 -0.49 11.61
CA PHE A 106 -5.10 -1.83 11.01
C PHE A 106 -5.93 -2.82 11.84
N LEU A 107 -5.66 -2.96 13.14
CA LEU A 107 -6.38 -3.90 13.99
C LEU A 107 -7.87 -3.55 14.11
N LYS A 108 -8.24 -2.26 14.09
CA LYS A 108 -9.65 -1.84 13.97
C LYS A 108 -10.26 -2.28 12.64
N ALA A 109 -9.51 -2.19 11.53
CA ALA A 109 -9.96 -2.67 10.23
C ALA A 109 -10.23 -4.17 10.23
N VAL A 110 -9.29 -4.97 10.76
CA VAL A 110 -9.43 -6.42 10.92
C VAL A 110 -10.64 -6.74 11.80
N LYS A 111 -10.73 -6.16 13.00
CA LYS A 111 -11.82 -6.46 13.96
C LYS A 111 -13.21 -6.09 13.45
N SER A 112 -13.30 -5.09 12.59
CA SER A 112 -14.58 -4.65 12.00
C SER A 112 -14.93 -5.39 10.71
N ASN A 113 -14.11 -6.36 10.27
CA ASN A 113 -14.21 -7.03 8.96
C ASN A 113 -14.21 -6.04 7.79
N ARG A 114 -13.59 -4.86 7.96
CA ARG A 114 -13.37 -3.91 6.86
C ARG A 114 -12.36 -4.46 5.86
N ILE A 115 -11.43 -5.27 6.35
CA ILE A 115 -10.52 -6.09 5.56
C ILE A 115 -10.63 -7.54 6.02
N THR A 116 -10.49 -8.46 5.09
CA THR A 116 -10.57 -9.91 5.34
C THR A 116 -9.37 -10.68 4.80
N ASP A 117 -8.53 -10.05 4.00
CA ASP A 117 -7.32 -10.59 3.42
C ASP A 117 -6.18 -9.55 3.51
N LEU A 118 -4.95 -10.01 3.29
CA LEU A 118 -3.75 -9.18 3.26
C LEU A 118 -3.28 -8.95 1.82
N TYR A 119 -4.22 -8.80 0.89
CA TYR A 119 -3.90 -8.46 -0.48
C TYR A 119 -3.67 -6.94 -0.63
N PRO A 120 -2.55 -6.49 -1.22
CA PRO A 120 -2.25 -5.07 -1.37
C PRO A 120 -3.33 -4.30 -2.17
N PRO A 121 -3.59 -3.03 -1.84
CA PRO A 121 -4.60 -2.23 -2.54
C PRO A 121 -4.27 -2.08 -4.02
N GLN A 122 -5.22 -2.48 -4.86
CA GLN A 122 -5.22 -2.13 -6.27
C GLN A 122 -5.88 -0.75 -6.44
N VAL A 123 -5.05 0.30 -6.53
CA VAL A 123 -5.50 1.71 -6.47
C VAL A 123 -6.56 2.03 -7.53
N GLU A 124 -6.50 1.38 -8.69
CA GLU A 124 -7.48 1.55 -9.77
C GLU A 124 -8.91 1.13 -9.39
N TYR A 125 -9.12 0.31 -8.36
CA TYR A 125 -10.45 -0.09 -7.87
C TYR A 125 -10.89 0.69 -6.63
N LEU A 126 -10.01 1.50 -6.05
CA LEU A 126 -10.33 2.28 -4.87
C LEU A 126 -11.14 3.53 -5.22
N SER A 127 -11.95 3.96 -4.25
CA SER A 127 -12.63 5.26 -4.29
C SER A 127 -12.68 5.86 -2.90
N ALA A 128 -12.87 7.17 -2.80
CA ALA A 128 -13.00 7.88 -1.53
C ALA A 128 -14.11 7.33 -0.62
N THR A 129 -15.15 6.74 -1.22
CA THR A 129 -16.32 6.16 -0.53
C THR A 129 -16.17 4.67 -0.25
N ASN A 130 -15.22 4.00 -0.89
CA ASN A 130 -14.99 2.56 -0.77
C ASN A 130 -13.47 2.29 -0.67
N ASN A 131 -12.83 2.87 0.34
CA ASN A 131 -11.45 2.54 0.68
C ASN A 131 -11.42 1.80 2.04
N PRO A 132 -11.10 0.49 2.06
CA PRO A 132 -10.98 -0.27 3.30
C PRO A 132 -9.66 -0.02 4.04
N PHE A 133 -8.76 0.78 3.48
CA PHE A 133 -7.44 1.11 4.02
C PHE A 133 -7.38 2.55 4.55
N ASP A 134 -6.24 2.96 5.12
CA ASP A 134 -6.00 4.38 5.46
C ASP A 134 -5.31 5.15 4.33
N TYR A 135 -4.74 4.43 3.37
CA TYR A 135 -4.09 4.97 2.18
C TYR A 135 -4.68 4.35 0.90
N PRO A 136 -4.78 5.11 -0.21
CA PRO A 136 -4.65 6.56 -0.26
C PRO A 136 -5.84 7.23 0.47
N SER A 137 -5.69 8.47 0.94
CA SER A 137 -6.75 9.15 1.70
C SER A 137 -7.05 10.53 1.16
N ILE A 138 -8.34 10.87 1.06
CA ILE A 138 -8.78 12.26 0.86
C ILE A 138 -9.02 12.95 2.20
N ASN A 139 -9.50 12.20 3.20
CA ASN A 139 -9.90 12.71 4.50
C ASN A 139 -8.75 12.53 5.48
N ARG A 140 -8.03 13.61 5.75
CA ARG A 140 -6.92 13.65 6.71
C ARG A 140 -7.18 14.74 7.74
N THR A 141 -6.86 14.47 9.00
CA THR A 141 -6.66 15.52 10.00
C THR A 141 -5.48 16.41 9.62
N SER A 142 -5.38 17.61 10.20
CA SER A 142 -4.26 18.52 9.92
C SER A 142 -2.90 17.88 10.23
N LEU A 143 -2.81 17.12 11.32
CA LEU A 143 -1.59 16.41 11.72
C LEU A 143 -1.24 15.30 10.72
N GLU A 144 -2.22 14.50 10.29
CA GLU A 144 -2.00 13.45 9.28
C GLU A 144 -1.58 14.03 7.95
N LEU A 145 -2.18 15.17 7.55
CA LEU A 145 -1.81 15.86 6.31
C LEU A 145 -0.36 16.36 6.34
N GLU A 146 0.07 16.95 7.46
CA GLU A 146 1.45 17.41 7.64
C GLU A 146 2.44 16.24 7.58
N GLN A 147 2.16 15.17 8.32
CA GLN A 147 3.00 13.96 8.36
C GLN A 147 3.08 13.28 6.99
N ASP A 148 1.95 13.10 6.32
CA ASP A 148 1.89 12.48 4.99
C ASP A 148 2.58 13.34 3.94
N SER A 149 2.35 14.66 3.96
CA SER A 149 3.00 15.58 3.01
C SER A 149 4.52 15.54 3.17
N SER A 150 5.02 15.58 4.40
CA SER A 150 6.44 15.48 4.69
C SER A 150 7.02 14.14 4.23
N ALA A 151 6.32 13.04 4.53
CA ALA A 151 6.74 11.71 4.11
C ALA A 151 6.79 11.57 2.59
N ALA A 152 5.77 12.06 1.90
CA ALA A 152 5.70 12.06 0.44
C ALA A 152 6.81 12.91 -0.20
N ASP A 153 7.15 14.07 0.36
CA ASP A 153 8.27 14.87 -0.17
C ASP A 153 9.62 14.16 -0.01
N ILE A 154 9.84 13.47 1.11
CA ILE A 154 11.05 12.68 1.33
C ILE A 154 11.12 11.49 0.38
N LEU A 155 10.00 10.74 0.20
CA LEU A 155 9.92 9.64 -0.77
C LEU A 155 10.21 10.14 -2.19
N TRP A 156 9.63 11.28 -2.57
CA TRP A 156 9.86 11.88 -3.87
C TRP A 156 11.35 12.19 -4.12
N ASN A 157 12.01 12.82 -3.14
CA ASN A 157 13.42 13.14 -3.24
C ASN A 157 14.31 11.89 -3.25
N LYS A 158 13.91 10.85 -2.50
CA LYS A 158 14.61 9.56 -2.47
C LYS A 158 14.53 8.88 -3.84
N ALA A 159 13.35 8.83 -4.45
CA ALA A 159 13.14 8.23 -5.77
C ALA A 159 14.03 8.85 -6.85
N ALA A 160 14.32 10.16 -6.77
CA ALA A 160 15.21 10.84 -7.72
C ALA A 160 16.67 10.36 -7.67
N THR A 161 17.07 9.67 -6.61
CA THR A 161 18.43 9.13 -6.43
C THR A 161 18.52 7.62 -6.62
N GLU A 162 17.37 6.94 -6.63
CA GLU A 162 17.27 5.49 -6.80
C GLU A 162 17.16 5.11 -8.28
N LYS A 163 17.30 3.82 -8.56
CA LYS A 163 17.21 3.25 -9.91
C LYS A 163 16.35 1.99 -9.89
N ASP A 164 15.85 1.64 -11.06
CA ASP A 164 15.18 0.37 -11.33
C ASP A 164 14.08 0.07 -10.28
N ASP A 165 14.03 -1.14 -9.74
CA ASP A 165 12.99 -1.58 -8.81
C ASP A 165 12.95 -0.75 -7.51
N ALA A 166 14.07 -0.23 -7.03
CA ALA A 166 14.10 0.61 -5.84
C ALA A 166 13.37 1.94 -6.09
N MET A 167 13.59 2.55 -7.25
CA MET A 167 12.85 3.75 -7.67
C MET A 167 11.35 3.45 -7.78
N ILE A 168 10.98 2.36 -8.45
CA ILE A 168 9.57 1.95 -8.62
C ILE A 168 8.90 1.76 -7.25
N ASN A 169 9.51 1.01 -6.34
CA ASN A 169 9.02 0.79 -4.97
C ASN A 169 8.79 2.11 -4.22
N THR A 170 9.73 3.04 -4.33
CA THR A 170 9.63 4.34 -3.67
C THR A 170 8.53 5.20 -4.29
N ILE A 171 8.34 5.17 -5.63
CA ILE A 171 7.24 5.88 -6.29
C ILE A 171 5.88 5.26 -5.95
N LEU A 172 5.76 3.93 -5.91
CA LEU A 172 4.52 3.27 -5.48
C LEU A 172 4.16 3.63 -4.03
N SER A 173 5.15 3.69 -3.13
CA SER A 173 4.96 4.17 -1.76
C SER A 173 4.54 5.65 -1.71
N PHE A 174 5.13 6.48 -2.58
CA PHE A 174 4.72 7.87 -2.74
C PHE A 174 3.26 7.97 -3.20
N ILE A 175 2.83 7.17 -4.19
CA ILE A 175 1.45 7.17 -4.71
C ILE A 175 0.43 6.94 -3.60
N GLN A 176 0.72 6.04 -2.65
CA GLN A 176 -0.17 5.75 -1.52
C GLN A 176 -0.28 6.92 -0.53
N ILE A 177 0.85 7.55 -0.18
CA ILE A 177 0.88 8.58 0.87
C ILE A 177 0.57 9.97 0.34
N ALA A 178 0.90 10.25 -0.92
CA ALA A 178 0.87 11.58 -1.52
C ALA A 178 -0.47 12.28 -1.30
N THR A 179 -0.38 13.57 -1.03
CA THR A 179 -1.53 14.47 -0.95
C THR A 179 -1.95 14.92 -2.35
N LEU A 180 -3.18 15.42 -2.50
CA LEU A 180 -3.69 15.93 -3.78
C LEU A 180 -2.76 16.98 -4.40
N GLN A 181 -2.15 17.84 -3.58
CA GLN A 181 -1.22 18.88 -4.03
C GLN A 181 0.08 18.31 -4.60
N GLN A 182 0.45 17.08 -4.24
CA GLN A 182 1.67 16.42 -4.70
C GLN A 182 1.43 15.48 -5.89
N ILE A 183 0.19 15.08 -6.17
CA ILE A 183 -0.19 14.24 -7.32
C ILE A 183 0.33 14.75 -8.68
N PRO A 184 0.35 16.06 -9.00
CA PRO A 184 0.87 16.54 -10.28
C PRO A 184 2.32 16.14 -10.56
N LYS A 185 3.12 15.83 -9.53
CA LYS A 185 4.51 15.36 -9.69
C LYS A 185 4.60 14.07 -10.51
N LEU A 186 3.58 13.21 -10.45
CA LEU A 186 3.55 11.91 -11.15
C LEU A 186 3.48 12.03 -12.67
N LYS A 187 3.16 13.22 -13.21
CA LYS A 187 3.07 13.45 -14.65
C LYS A 187 4.33 13.03 -15.41
N GLN A 188 5.52 13.14 -14.80
CA GLN A 188 6.76 12.72 -15.45
C GLN A 188 6.89 11.20 -15.66
N TYR A 189 6.09 10.41 -14.93
CA TYR A 189 6.09 8.95 -14.98
C TYR A 189 4.81 8.38 -15.62
N ILE A 190 3.90 9.22 -16.12
CA ILE A 190 2.59 8.75 -16.63
C ILE A 190 2.71 7.82 -17.85
N PHE A 191 3.85 7.83 -18.54
CA PHE A 191 4.16 6.95 -19.67
C PHE A 191 5.07 5.78 -19.30
N ASP A 192 5.35 5.59 -18.00
CA ASP A 192 6.10 4.42 -17.52
C ASP A 192 5.19 3.20 -17.48
N ASP A 193 5.57 2.11 -18.15
CA ASP A 193 4.74 0.91 -18.29
C ASP A 193 4.42 0.22 -16.95
N THR A 194 5.29 0.38 -15.94
CA THR A 194 5.08 -0.23 -14.62
C THR A 194 4.20 0.66 -13.74
N LEU A 195 4.39 1.98 -13.80
CA LEU A 195 3.72 2.92 -12.90
C LEU A 195 2.41 3.47 -13.45
N MET A 196 2.17 3.39 -14.77
CA MET A 196 1.03 4.03 -15.44
C MET A 196 -0.32 3.63 -14.82
N GLY A 197 -0.52 2.36 -14.52
CA GLY A 197 -1.76 1.86 -13.91
C GLY A 197 -2.05 2.53 -12.57
N ASP A 198 -1.07 2.53 -11.66
CA ASP A 198 -1.18 3.16 -10.34
C ASP A 198 -1.34 4.68 -10.42
N ILE A 199 -0.66 5.34 -11.38
CA ILE A 199 -0.79 6.79 -11.60
C ILE A 199 -2.21 7.15 -12.08
N LEU A 200 -2.75 6.41 -13.04
CA LEU A 200 -4.13 6.61 -13.49
C LEU A 200 -5.13 6.29 -12.37
N GLY A 201 -4.85 5.25 -11.57
CA GLY A 201 -5.61 4.88 -10.38
C GLY A 201 -5.69 6.02 -9.37
N ILE A 202 -4.55 6.59 -8.99
CA ILE A 202 -4.50 7.65 -7.98
C ILE A 202 -5.07 8.98 -8.51
N TYR A 203 -4.90 9.26 -9.81
CA TYR A 203 -5.56 10.38 -10.46
C TYR A 203 -7.08 10.26 -10.35
N LYS A 204 -7.62 9.05 -10.60
CA LYS A 204 -9.04 8.80 -10.45
C LYS A 204 -9.47 8.95 -9.00
N PHE A 205 -8.73 8.35 -8.07
CA PHE A 205 -9.04 8.37 -6.65
C PHE A 205 -9.23 9.81 -6.14
N TYR A 206 -8.32 10.72 -6.50
CA TYR A 206 -8.40 12.13 -6.10
C TYR A 206 -9.25 13.02 -7.02
N GLY A 207 -9.77 12.48 -8.13
CA GLY A 207 -10.46 13.28 -9.15
C GLY A 207 -9.55 14.32 -9.83
N TYR A 208 -8.25 14.04 -9.93
CA TYR A 208 -7.27 14.91 -10.57
C TYR A 208 -7.58 15.09 -12.06
N LYS A 209 -7.42 16.31 -12.56
CA LYS A 209 -7.69 16.69 -13.96
C LYS A 209 -6.39 16.79 -14.74
N GLU A 210 -6.07 15.72 -15.46
CA GLU A 210 -4.95 15.70 -16.40
C GLU A 210 -5.36 16.25 -17.78
N ASP A 211 -4.37 16.63 -18.59
CA ASP A 211 -4.59 17.07 -19.97
C ASP A 211 -5.26 15.97 -20.81
N ALA A 212 -6.37 16.31 -21.46
CA ALA A 212 -7.13 15.38 -22.29
C ALA A 212 -6.30 14.75 -23.43
N ASN A 213 -5.34 15.49 -24.01
CA ASN A 213 -4.49 14.97 -25.06
C ASN A 213 -3.52 13.90 -24.54
N VAL A 214 -3.01 14.07 -23.30
CA VAL A 214 -2.17 13.06 -22.65
C VAL A 214 -2.98 11.78 -22.43
N LEU A 215 -4.20 11.90 -21.89
CA LEU A 215 -5.08 10.75 -21.67
C LEU A 215 -5.46 10.03 -22.97
N LEU A 216 -5.73 10.80 -24.04
CA LEU A 216 -6.02 10.25 -25.37
C LEU A 216 -4.81 9.50 -25.96
N GLN A 217 -3.60 10.07 -25.84
CA GLN A 217 -2.37 9.42 -26.27
C GLN A 217 -2.18 8.06 -25.57
N ILE A 218 -2.34 8.02 -24.24
CA ILE A 218 -2.27 6.76 -23.49
C ILE A 218 -3.32 5.78 -24.01
N GLY A 219 -4.56 6.21 -24.25
CA GLY A 219 -5.62 5.33 -24.74
C GLY A 219 -5.41 4.79 -26.15
N LYS A 220 -4.60 5.44 -26.99
CA LYS A 220 -4.19 4.90 -28.31
C LYS A 220 -3.32 3.66 -28.16
N GLU A 221 -2.31 3.75 -27.29
CA GLU A 221 -1.26 2.76 -27.12
C GLU A 221 -1.69 1.65 -26.15
N ASN A 222 -2.44 2.02 -25.10
CA ASN A 222 -2.77 1.14 -23.98
C ASN A 222 -4.29 0.93 -23.87
N LYS A 223 -4.80 0.00 -24.69
CA LYS A 223 -6.25 -0.25 -24.79
C LYS A 223 -6.89 -0.70 -23.48
N HIS A 224 -6.15 -1.37 -22.62
CA HIS A 224 -6.65 -1.89 -21.34
C HIS A 224 -6.95 -0.76 -20.34
N PHE A 225 -6.26 0.38 -20.40
CA PHE A 225 -6.54 1.55 -19.56
C PHE A 225 -7.72 2.41 -20.04
N ARG A 226 -8.30 2.15 -21.21
CA ARG A 226 -9.39 2.98 -21.77
C ARG A 226 -10.59 3.14 -20.84
N LYS A 227 -10.90 2.15 -20.00
CA LYS A 227 -11.98 2.27 -19.01
C LYS A 227 -11.68 3.37 -18.00
N ILE A 228 -10.52 3.32 -17.34
CA ILE A 228 -10.13 4.33 -16.35
C ILE A 228 -9.93 5.71 -17.01
N LEU A 229 -9.43 5.77 -18.24
CA LEU A 229 -9.25 7.02 -18.98
C LEU A 229 -10.60 7.74 -19.23
N LYS A 230 -11.68 6.99 -19.53
CA LYS A 230 -13.03 7.58 -19.66
C LYS A 230 -13.52 8.14 -18.33
N GLU A 231 -13.28 7.43 -17.22
CA GLU A 231 -13.62 7.89 -15.86
C GLU A 231 -12.84 9.18 -15.50
N LEU A 232 -11.63 9.33 -16.02
CA LEU A 232 -10.81 10.55 -15.91
C LEU A 232 -11.25 11.68 -16.84
N GLY A 233 -12.20 11.44 -17.75
CA GLY A 233 -12.76 12.45 -18.67
C GLY A 233 -12.20 12.42 -20.09
N ALA A 234 -11.38 11.43 -20.45
CA ALA A 234 -10.94 11.25 -21.84
C ALA A 234 -12.15 10.94 -22.74
N THR A 235 -12.40 11.79 -23.73
CA THR A 235 -13.53 11.67 -24.65
C THR A 235 -13.03 11.32 -26.06
N PRO A 236 -12.90 10.03 -26.41
CA PRO A 236 -12.50 9.63 -27.75
C PRO A 236 -13.58 10.00 -28.78
N GLN A 237 -13.16 10.36 -30.00
CA GLN A 237 -14.11 10.67 -31.07
C GLN A 237 -14.69 9.38 -31.65
N LYS A 238 -16.01 9.30 -31.85
CA LYS A 238 -16.65 8.18 -32.56
C LYS A 238 -16.88 8.53 -34.01
N ILE A 239 -16.24 7.81 -34.92
CA ILE A 239 -16.49 7.90 -36.37
C ILE A 239 -16.88 6.50 -36.85
N LEU A 240 -18.07 6.36 -37.42
CA LEU A 240 -18.56 5.08 -37.97
C LEU A 240 -18.41 3.90 -36.99
N TRP A 241 -18.80 4.10 -35.72
CA TRP A 241 -18.72 3.10 -34.64
C TRP A 241 -17.32 2.74 -34.15
N ILE A 242 -16.26 3.35 -34.70
CA ILE A 242 -14.88 3.20 -34.25
C ILE A 242 -14.54 4.34 -33.29
N GLU A 243 -14.08 3.99 -32.08
CA GLU A 243 -13.52 4.98 -31.14
C GLU A 243 -12.09 5.34 -31.57
N LYS A 244 -11.91 6.58 -32.01
CA LYS A 244 -10.62 7.20 -32.26
C LYS A 244 -10.13 7.82 -30.95
N TRP A 245 -9.26 7.07 -30.30
CA TRP A 245 -8.40 7.55 -29.22
C TRP A 245 -7.33 8.45 -29.80
#